data_AF-A0A6B3W3L2-F1
#
_entry.id   AF-A0A6B3W3L2-F1
#
_cell.length_a   1.000
_cell.length_b   1.000
_cell.length_c   1.000
_cell.angle_alpha   90.00
_cell.angle_beta   90.00
_cell.angle_gamma   90.00
#
_symmetry.space_group_name_H-M   'P 1'
#
loop_
_entity.id
_entity.type
_entity.pdbx_description
1 polymer ?
#
loop_
_entity_poly.entity_id
_entity_poly.type
_entity_poly.pdbx_seq_one_letter_code
_entity_poly.pdbx_strand_id
1 'polypeptide(L)'
;MTAKEEEPRTFSAGQYIVGKDFPEGRYKAVPVGEGSNFQVFNGSSGIATVNTILGSGRYSEKEYVFFTSNGDIMETQATVQLIPIE
;
A
#
# COMPACT_ATOMS: atom_id res chain seq x y z
N MET A 1 13.05 10.08 18.25
CA MET A 1 11.84 9.23 18.32
C MET A 1 12.21 7.93 17.64
N THR A 2 12.22 6.84 18.38
CA THR A 2 12.76 5.55 17.94
C THR A 2 11.85 4.96 16.88
N ALA A 3 12.41 4.59 15.73
CA ALA A 3 11.71 3.91 14.65
C ALA A 3 11.01 2.67 15.20
N LYS A 4 9.73 2.52 14.90
CA LYS A 4 9.05 1.26 15.09
C LYS A 4 9.44 0.44 13.85
N GLU A 5 10.42 -0.44 14.00
CA GLU A 5 10.75 -1.45 12.99
C GLU A 5 9.52 -2.37 12.86
N GLU A 6 8.60 -1.98 12.00
CA GLU A 6 7.44 -2.79 11.72
C GLU A 6 7.82 -3.91 10.75
N GLU A 7 7.33 -5.12 11.01
CA GLU A 7 7.56 -6.25 10.11
C GLU A 7 6.73 -6.10 8.83
N PRO A 8 7.23 -6.60 7.69
CA PRO A 8 6.44 -6.69 6.48
C PRO A 8 5.10 -7.39 6.70
N ARG A 9 4.02 -6.84 6.12
CA ARG A 9 2.67 -7.40 6.24
C ARG A 9 2.08 -7.71 4.88
N THR A 10 1.43 -8.86 4.77
CA THR A 10 0.75 -9.29 3.53
C THR A 10 -0.74 -9.05 3.65
N PHE A 11 -1.32 -8.49 2.60
CA PHE A 11 -2.74 -8.22 2.46
C PHE A 11 -3.29 -8.94 1.23
N SER A 12 -4.48 -9.53 1.34
CA SER A 12 -5.21 -10.07 0.19
C SER A 12 -5.89 -8.94 -0.59
N ALA A 13 -6.55 -9.28 -1.69
CA ALA A 13 -7.40 -8.32 -2.38
C ALA A 13 -8.50 -7.77 -1.44
N GLY A 14 -8.70 -6.46 -1.44
CA GLY A 14 -9.66 -5.80 -0.58
C GLY A 14 -9.32 -4.35 -0.28
N GLN A 15 -10.06 -3.77 0.66
CA GLN A 15 -9.86 -2.43 1.20
C GLN A 15 -9.44 -2.49 2.66
N TYR A 16 -8.46 -1.66 3.03
CA TYR A 16 -7.87 -1.62 4.35
C TYR A 16 -7.72 -0.16 4.80
N ILE A 17 -8.03 0.11 6.06
CA ILE A 17 -8.03 1.43 6.67
C ILE A 17 -6.74 1.61 7.45
N VAL A 18 -5.99 2.66 7.09
CA VAL A 18 -4.76 3.05 7.79
C VAL A 18 -5.10 3.59 9.19
N GLY A 19 -4.34 3.16 10.18
CA GLY A 19 -4.61 3.36 11.61
C GLY A 19 -5.51 2.30 12.25
N LYS A 20 -6.16 1.44 11.45
CA LYS A 20 -7.00 0.33 11.93
C LYS A 20 -6.42 -1.03 11.56
N ASP A 21 -6.19 -1.25 10.26
CA ASP A 21 -5.73 -2.53 9.73
C ASP A 21 -4.19 -2.61 9.67
N PHE A 22 -3.54 -1.47 9.52
CA PHE A 22 -2.10 -1.26 9.65
C PHE A 22 -1.83 0.22 9.97
N PRO A 23 -0.71 0.57 10.60
CA PRO A 23 -0.49 1.95 11.04
C PRO A 23 -0.10 2.87 9.89
N GLU A 24 -0.11 4.17 10.16
CA GLU A 24 0.40 5.17 9.23
C GLU A 24 1.92 5.09 9.08
N GLY A 25 2.44 5.58 7.96
CA GLY A 25 3.87 5.57 7.70
C GLY A 25 4.22 5.57 6.23
N ARG A 26 5.47 5.20 5.97
CA ARG A 26 6.02 5.06 4.63
C ARG A 26 6.23 3.59 4.33
N TYR A 27 5.74 3.15 3.19
CA TYR A 27 5.75 1.74 2.82
C TYR A 27 6.24 1.57 1.39
N LYS A 28 6.85 0.41 1.16
CA LYS A 28 7.10 -0.14 -0.16
C LYS A 28 6.10 -1.26 -0.41
N ALA A 29 5.21 -1.08 -1.38
CA ALA A 29 4.28 -2.10 -1.84
C ALA A 29 4.95 -3.00 -2.89
N VAL A 30 4.88 -4.31 -2.70
CA VAL A 30 5.42 -5.33 -3.61
C VAL A 30 4.30 -6.33 -3.97
N PRO A 31 4.03 -6.58 -5.26
CA PRO A 31 3.01 -7.55 -5.65
C PRO A 31 3.44 -8.97 -5.26
N VAL A 32 2.47 -9.77 -4.81
CA VAL A 32 2.65 -11.22 -4.67
C VAL A 32 2.01 -11.90 -5.88
N GLY A 33 2.83 -12.57 -6.70
CA GLY A 33 2.40 -13.13 -7.99
C GLY A 33 2.45 -12.10 -9.11
N GLU A 34 1.51 -12.16 -10.05
CA GLU A 34 1.47 -11.29 -11.24
C GLU A 34 1.25 -9.80 -10.91
N GLY A 35 0.65 -9.51 -9.74
CA GLY A 35 0.25 -8.17 -9.33
C GLY A 35 -1.07 -7.71 -9.95
N SER A 36 -1.52 -6.52 -9.56
CA SER A 36 -2.77 -5.89 -10.02
C SER A 36 -2.75 -4.41 -9.67
N ASN A 37 -3.88 -3.74 -9.85
CA ASN A 37 -4.11 -2.37 -9.38
C ASN A 37 -3.79 -2.24 -7.88
N PHE A 38 -3.23 -1.09 -7.53
CA PHE A 38 -2.93 -0.68 -6.17
C PHE A 38 -3.22 0.81 -6.04
N GLN A 39 -4.17 1.14 -5.18
CA GLN A 39 -4.60 2.52 -4.94
C GLN A 39 -4.57 2.86 -3.46
N VAL A 40 -4.33 4.12 -3.18
CA VAL A 40 -4.50 4.71 -1.86
C VAL A 40 -5.32 5.96 -2.02
N PHE A 41 -6.37 6.10 -1.22
CA PHE A 41 -7.25 7.24 -1.20
C PHE A 41 -7.12 7.96 0.13
N ASN A 42 -7.08 9.29 0.09
CA ASN A 42 -7.26 10.05 1.30
C ASN A 42 -8.70 9.86 1.81
N GLY A 43 -8.87 9.32 3.02
CA GLY A 43 -10.19 8.90 3.51
C GLY A 43 -11.18 10.05 3.74
N SER A 44 -10.70 11.29 3.88
CA SER A 44 -11.58 12.46 4.06
C SER A 44 -12.03 13.07 2.73
N SER A 45 -11.13 13.18 1.75
CA SER A 45 -11.43 13.82 0.45
C SER A 45 -11.86 12.84 -0.64
N GLY A 46 -11.55 11.54 -0.48
CA GLY A 46 -11.75 10.52 -1.51
C GLY A 46 -10.78 10.63 -2.69
N ILE A 47 -9.81 11.56 -2.64
CA ILE A 47 -8.84 11.77 -3.71
C ILE A 47 -7.78 10.66 -3.65
N ALA A 48 -7.49 10.05 -4.80
CA ALA A 48 -6.39 9.09 -4.92
C ALA A 48 -5.04 9.80 -4.74
N THR A 49 -4.28 9.36 -3.73
CA THR A 49 -2.88 9.77 -3.50
C THR A 49 -1.91 8.79 -4.15
N VAL A 50 -2.35 7.55 -4.38
CA VAL A 50 -1.64 6.54 -5.17
C VAL A 50 -2.61 5.95 -6.19
N ASN A 51 -2.15 5.82 -7.43
CA ASN A 51 -2.86 5.10 -8.49
C ASN A 51 -1.83 4.46 -9.43
N THR A 52 -1.53 3.18 -9.21
CA THR A 52 -0.53 2.44 -9.98
C THR A 52 -0.96 0.99 -10.20
N ILE A 53 -0.28 0.31 -11.13
CA ILE A 53 -0.42 -1.12 -11.36
C ILE A 53 0.85 -1.77 -10.85
N LEU A 54 0.75 -2.61 -9.82
CA LEU A 54 1.89 -3.41 -9.36
C LEU A 54 2.02 -4.65 -10.25
N GLY A 55 3.24 -5.02 -10.62
CA GLY A 55 3.50 -6.21 -11.42
C GLY A 55 4.82 -6.14 -12.19
N SER A 56 5.00 -7.03 -13.16
CA SER A 56 6.22 -7.11 -13.98
C SER A 56 6.02 -6.74 -15.46
N GLY A 57 4.80 -6.35 -15.84
CA GLY A 57 4.43 -5.96 -17.19
C GLY A 57 4.96 -4.59 -17.61
N ARG A 58 4.84 -4.28 -18.91
CA ARG A 58 5.32 -3.02 -19.52
C ARG A 58 4.77 -1.75 -18.86
N TYR A 59 3.56 -1.82 -18.30
CA TYR A 59 2.85 -0.69 -17.70
C TYR A 59 2.73 -0.84 -16.17
N SER A 60 3.55 -1.69 -15.58
CA SER A 60 3.48 -2.03 -14.16
C SER A 60 4.76 -1.64 -13.44
N GLU A 61 4.61 -1.28 -12.17
CA GLU A 61 5.70 -1.03 -11.26
C GLU A 61 6.01 -2.32 -10.48
N LYS A 62 7.27 -2.74 -10.44
CA LYS A 62 7.68 -3.93 -9.69
C LYS A 62 7.54 -3.75 -8.17
N GLU A 63 7.65 -2.51 -7.73
CA GLU A 63 7.41 -2.05 -6.37
C GLU A 63 7.05 -0.57 -6.40
N TYR A 64 6.32 -0.10 -5.40
CA TYR A 64 5.95 1.32 -5.31
C TYR A 64 6.09 1.84 -3.89
N VAL A 65 6.78 2.97 -3.73
CA VAL A 65 6.96 3.64 -2.44
C VAL A 65 5.92 4.73 -2.26
N PHE A 66 5.20 4.71 -1.16
CA PHE A 66 4.16 5.69 -0.84
C PHE A 66 4.16 6.05 0.65
N PHE A 67 3.53 7.18 0.94
CA PHE A 67 3.22 7.62 2.30
C PHE A 67 1.72 7.47 2.53
N THR A 68 1.34 7.14 3.76
CA THR A 68 -0.05 7.09 4.17
C THR A 68 -0.21 7.65 5.59
N SER A 69 -1.37 8.26 5.83
CA SER A 69 -1.76 8.84 7.11
C SER A 69 -2.98 8.12 7.66
N ASN A 70 -3.18 8.19 8.98
CA ASN A 70 -4.36 7.62 9.62
C ASN A 70 -5.66 8.05 8.93
N GLY A 71 -6.52 7.07 8.63
CA GLY A 71 -7.79 7.26 7.94
C GLY A 71 -7.72 7.14 6.42
N ASP A 72 -6.54 7.10 5.81
CA ASP A 72 -6.41 6.73 4.39
C ASP A 72 -6.94 5.30 4.15
N ILE A 73 -7.37 5.06 2.91
CA ILE A 73 -7.90 3.76 2.47
C ILE A 73 -6.96 3.20 1.41
N MET A 74 -6.32 2.07 1.73
CA MET A 74 -5.59 1.27 0.76
C MET A 74 -6.54 0.28 0.09
N GLU A 75 -6.56 0.26 -1.23
CA GLU A 75 -7.27 -0.73 -2.03
C GLU A 75 -6.29 -1.50 -2.92
N THR A 76 -6.40 -2.82 -2.91
CA THR A 76 -5.66 -3.67 -3.85
C THR A 76 -6.54 -4.78 -4.40
N GLN A 77 -6.34 -5.11 -5.67
CA GLN A 77 -7.12 -6.11 -6.39
C GLN A 77 -6.36 -7.45 -6.53
N ALA A 78 -5.20 -7.58 -5.88
CA ALA A 78 -4.45 -8.82 -5.73
C ALA A 78 -3.73 -8.83 -4.37
N THR A 79 -3.04 -9.93 -4.05
CA THR A 79 -2.22 -9.99 -2.84
C THR A 79 -1.02 -9.05 -2.96
N VAL A 80 -0.77 -8.25 -1.93
CA VAL A 80 0.36 -7.30 -1.84
C VAL A 80 1.08 -7.46 -0.51
N GLN A 81 2.40 -7.32 -0.53
CA GLN A 81 3.21 -7.17 0.67
C GLN A 81 3.58 -5.71 0.87
N LEU A 82 3.29 -5.16 2.03
CA LEU A 82 3.81 -3.86 2.46
C LEU A 82 5.05 -4.07 3.32
N ILE A 83 6.14 -3.45 2.91
CA ILE A 83 7.41 -3.42 3.66
C ILE A 83 7.57 -2.01 4.24
N PRO A 84 7.56 -1.84 5.56
CA PRO A 84 7.82 -0.56 6.21
C PRO A 84 9.23 -0.04 5.87
N ILE A 85 9.36 1.27 5.67
CA ILE A 85 10.63 1.92 5.36
C ILE A 85 10.78 3.26 6.11
N GLU A 86 12.02 3.67 6.36
CA GLU A 86 12.36 4.94 7.04
C GLU A 86 12.21 6.19 6.14
#